data_AF-A0A3D5FVX6-F1
#
_entry.id   AF-A0A3D5FVX6-F1
#
_cell.length_a   1.000
_cell.length_b   1.000
_cell.length_c   1.000
_cell.angle_alpha   90.00
_cell.angle_beta   90.00
_cell.angle_gamma   90.00
#
_symmetry.space_group_name_H-M   'P 1'
#
loop_
_entity.id
_entity.type
_entity.pdbx_description
1 polymer ?
#
loop_
_entity_poly.entity_id
_entity_poly.type
_entity_poly.pdbx_seq_one_letter_code
_entity_poly.pdbx_strand_id
1 'polypeptide(L)'
;MHTLKGSAREVGAVQLGQRAETLEHILKTGGISHAAEGLDELNHLLIETARALRSVAAAEKQKGRLGKTESPFQRPSRAGVIPSAPRAERNTTPLGPCIPGEVAESCRG
;
A
#
# COMPACT_ATOMS: atom_id res chain seq x y z
N MET A 1 14.62 -4.78 -14.17
CA MET A 1 13.57 -4.28 -15.07
C MET A 1 12.16 -4.65 -14.62
N HIS A 2 11.90 -5.90 -14.24
CA HIS A 2 10.58 -6.35 -13.78
C HIS A 2 9.91 -5.45 -12.73
N THR A 3 10.60 -5.15 -11.62
CA THR A 3 10.05 -4.29 -10.55
C THR A 3 9.76 -2.87 -11.04
N LEU A 4 10.67 -2.26 -11.80
CA LEU A 4 10.48 -0.91 -12.34
C LEU A 4 9.27 -0.82 -13.27
N LYS A 5 9.07 -1.83 -14.12
CA LYS A 5 7.88 -1.93 -14.98
C LYS A 5 6.60 -1.99 -14.14
N GLY A 6 6.61 -2.79 -13.06
CA GLY A 6 5.51 -2.88 -12.10
C GLY A 6 5.16 -1.53 -11.50
N SER A 7 6.14 -0.86 -10.89
CA SER A 7 5.93 0.46 -10.27
C SER A 7 5.52 1.54 -11.28
N ALA A 8 6.06 1.52 -12.50
CA ALA A 8 5.66 2.45 -13.56
C ALA A 8 4.17 2.31 -13.92
N ARG A 9 3.65 1.08 -13.95
CA ARG A 9 2.22 0.82 -14.18
C ARG A 9 1.34 1.33 -13.04
N GLU A 10 1.77 1.11 -11.78
CA GLU A 10 1.04 1.56 -10.59
C GLU A 10 0.86 3.08 -10.54
N VAL A 11 1.86 3.84 -10.97
CA VAL A 11 1.81 5.32 -11.00
C VAL A 11 1.33 5.89 -12.34
N GLY A 12 0.94 5.04 -13.30
CA GLY A 12 0.46 5.46 -14.63
C GLY A 12 1.54 6.01 -15.58
N ALA A 13 2.82 5.77 -15.31
CA ALA A 13 3.94 6.20 -16.16
C ALA A 13 4.15 5.25 -17.35
N VAL A 14 3.22 5.30 -18.32
CA VAL A 14 3.14 4.35 -19.46
C VAL A 14 4.45 4.26 -20.25
N GLN A 15 5.03 5.40 -20.64
CA GLN A 15 6.26 5.44 -21.44
C GLN A 15 7.46 4.84 -20.70
N LEU A 16 7.57 5.12 -19.39
CA LEU A 16 8.61 4.56 -18.54
C LEU A 16 8.48 3.02 -18.45
N GLY A 17 7.26 2.50 -18.30
CA GLY A 17 7.00 1.07 -18.27
C GLY A 17 7.37 0.37 -19.58
N GLN A 18 6.98 0.95 -20.72
CA GLN A 18 7.29 0.43 -22.05
C GLN A 18 8.79 0.41 -22.33
N ARG A 19 9.53 1.45 -21.91
CA ARG A 19 10.99 1.46 -22.04
C ARG A 19 11.68 0.47 -21.12
N ALA A 20 11.21 0.32 -19.88
CA ALA A 20 11.73 -0.71 -18.97
C ALA A 20 11.55 -2.13 -19.56
N GLU A 21 10.41 -2.39 -20.21
CA GLU A 21 10.14 -3.65 -20.91
C GLU A 21 11.06 -3.84 -22.12
N THR A 22 11.20 -2.82 -22.97
CA THR A 22 12.10 -2.87 -24.14
C THR A 22 13.53 -3.18 -23.72
N LEU A 23 14.04 -2.49 -22.69
CA LEU A 23 15.38 -2.73 -22.16
C LEU A 23 15.51 -4.12 -21.52
N GLU A 24 14.47 -4.63 -20.86
CA GLU A 24 14.43 -6.00 -20.36
C GLU A 24 14.63 -7.02 -21.49
N HIS A 25 13.98 -6.81 -22.63
CA HIS A 25 14.15 -7.66 -23.81
C HIS A 25 15.57 -7.58 -24.37
N ILE A 26 16.13 -6.38 -24.54
CA ILE A 26 17.51 -6.17 -25.04
C ILE A 26 18.54 -6.90 -24.15
N LEU A 27 18.37 -6.80 -22.83
CA LEU A 27 19.27 -7.47 -21.87
C LEU A 27 19.13 -8.99 -21.93
N LYS A 28 17.91 -9.52 -22.11
CA LYS A 28 17.68 -10.96 -22.27
C LYS A 28 18.27 -11.52 -23.56
N THR A 29 18.35 -10.72 -24.63
CA THR A 29 18.93 -11.13 -25.92
C THR A 29 20.44 -10.89 -26.01
N GLY A 30 21.08 -10.39 -24.95
CA GLY A 30 22.54 -10.15 -24.91
C GLY A 30 23.00 -8.91 -25.69
N GLY A 31 22.09 -7.99 -26.04
CA GLY A 31 22.37 -6.80 -26.84
C GLY A 31 23.02 -5.67 -26.05
N ILE A 32 24.23 -5.87 -25.53
CA ILE A 32 24.91 -4.91 -24.64
C ILE A 32 25.15 -3.55 -25.32
N SER A 33 25.42 -3.53 -26.63
CA SER A 33 25.67 -2.30 -27.39
C SER A 33 24.50 -1.31 -27.33
N HIS A 34 23.25 -1.80 -27.33
CA HIS A 34 22.05 -0.96 -27.24
C HIS A 34 21.51 -0.84 -25.82
N ALA A 35 22.07 -1.58 -24.86
CA ALA A 35 21.65 -1.51 -23.47
C ALA A 35 22.03 -0.16 -22.84
N ALA A 36 23.15 0.45 -23.24
CA ALA A 36 23.58 1.75 -22.76
C ALA A 36 22.61 2.87 -23.18
N GLU A 37 22.26 2.92 -24.47
CA GLU A 37 21.28 3.88 -25.01
C GLU A 37 19.92 3.71 -24.36
N GLY A 38 19.43 2.47 -24.25
CA GLY A 38 18.15 2.18 -23.59
C GLY A 38 18.14 2.54 -22.11
N LEU A 39 19.29 2.46 -21.42
CA LEU A 39 19.41 2.88 -20.01
C LEU A 39 19.39 4.41 -19.87
N ASP A 40 20.01 5.13 -20.79
CA ASP A 40 19.98 6.60 -20.82
C ASP A 40 18.56 7.12 -21.07
N GLU A 41 17.85 6.57 -22.06
CA GLU A 41 16.44 6.88 -22.32
C GLU A 41 15.56 6.60 -21.08
N LEU A 42 15.80 5.47 -20.42
CA LEU A 42 15.07 5.10 -19.21
C LEU A 42 15.32 6.08 -18.06
N ASN A 43 16.57 6.53 -17.89
CA ASN A 43 16.95 7.52 -16.90
C ASN A 43 16.29 8.88 -17.18
N HIS A 44 16.24 9.30 -18.44
CA HIS A 44 15.53 10.53 -18.83
C HIS A 44 14.04 10.46 -18.45
N LEU A 45 13.36 9.36 -18.80
CA LEU A 45 11.95 9.16 -18.45
C LEU A 45 11.70 9.11 -16.94
N LEU A 46 12.63 8.55 -16.16
CA LEU A 46 12.56 8.56 -14.69
C LEU A 46 12.60 9.98 -14.14
N ILE A 47 13.50 10.81 -14.64
CA ILE A 47 13.64 12.21 -14.21
C ILE A 47 12.37 13.00 -14.52
N GLU A 48 11.82 12.85 -15.73
CA GLU A 48 10.59 13.53 -16.15
C GLU A 48 9.39 13.07 -15.32
N THR A 49 9.24 11.76 -15.09
CA THR A 49 8.17 11.20 -14.25
C THR A 49 8.28 11.74 -12.82
N ALA A 50 9.47 11.76 -12.24
CA ALA A 50 9.70 12.29 -10.91
C ALA A 50 9.40 13.80 -10.83
N ARG A 51 9.71 14.57 -11.87
CA ARG A 51 9.38 16.00 -11.96
C ARG A 51 7.86 16.21 -12.02
N ALA A 52 7.16 15.45 -12.85
CA ALA A 52 5.71 15.52 -12.96
C ALA A 52 5.02 15.18 -11.63
N LEU A 53 5.43 14.09 -10.97
CA LEU A 53 4.90 13.70 -9.67
C LEU A 53 5.11 14.77 -8.60
N ARG A 54 6.29 15.39 -8.54
CA ARG A 54 6.56 16.51 -7.62
C ARG A 54 5.68 17.72 -7.91
N SER A 55 5.45 18.04 -9.18
CA SER A 55 4.58 19.15 -9.59
C SER A 55 3.14 18.91 -9.13
N VAL A 56 2.60 17.71 -9.36
CA VAL A 56 1.26 17.33 -8.90
C VAL A 56 1.16 17.38 -7.37
N ALA A 57 2.14 16.81 -6.66
CA ALA A 57 2.15 16.84 -5.20
C ALA A 57 2.21 18.28 -4.63
N ALA A 58 2.92 19.19 -5.29
CA ALA A 58 2.97 20.60 -4.91
C ALA A 58 1.62 21.31 -5.16
N ALA A 59 0.97 21.03 -6.30
CA ALA A 59 -0.34 21.58 -6.63
C ALA A 59 -1.41 21.15 -5.62
N GLU A 60 -1.42 19.89 -5.20
CA GLU A 60 -2.35 19.38 -4.19
C GLU A 60 -2.13 20.03 -2.81
N LYS A 61 -0.87 20.28 -2.42
CA LYS A 61 -0.57 21.04 -1.19
C LYS A 61 -1.11 22.48 -1.23
N GLN A 62 -1.10 23.12 -2.40
CA GLN A 62 -1.64 24.47 -2.55
C GLN A 62 -3.18 24.49 -2.45
N LYS A 63 -3.86 23.50 -3.05
CA LYS A 63 -5.33 23.34 -2.92
C LYS A 63 -5.76 23.12 -1.47
N GLY A 64 -5.02 22.28 -0.73
CA GLY A 64 -5.27 22.06 0.70
C GLY A 64 -5.05 23.31 1.59
N ARG A 65 -4.29 24.30 1.11
CA ARG A 65 -4.13 25.60 1.80
C ARG A 65 -5.25 26.59 1.46
N LEU A 66 -5.77 26.58 0.23
CA LEU A 66 -6.88 27.45 -0.19
C LEU A 66 -8.25 26.94 0.30
N GLY A 67 -8.38 25.65 0.59
CA GLY A 67 -9.56 25.05 1.23
C GLY A 67 -9.73 25.37 2.73
N LYS A 68 -8.78 26.10 3.34
CA LYS A 68 -8.95 26.72 4.67
C LYS A 68 -9.48 28.14 4.53
N THR A 69 -10.63 28.29 3.88
CA THR A 69 -11.51 29.42 4.13
C THR A 69 -12.68 28.84 4.92
N GLU A 70 -12.65 29.12 6.21
CA GLU A 70 -13.70 28.90 7.19
C GLU A 70 -15.13 28.78 6.64
N SER A 71 -15.75 27.62 6.86
CA SER A 71 -17.20 27.50 6.93
C SER A 71 -17.61 27.75 8.40
N PRO A 72 -18.39 28.79 8.72
CA PRO A 72 -18.93 29.00 10.07
C PRO A 72 -20.10 28.05 10.29
N PHE A 73 -19.80 26.80 10.62
CA PHE A 73 -20.78 25.90 11.22
C PHE A 73 -20.20 25.30 12.50
N GLN A 74 -20.14 26.15 13.52
CA GLN A 74 -19.94 25.72 14.90
C GLN A 74 -21.12 24.83 15.32
N ARG A 75 -20.86 23.53 15.47
CA ARG A 75 -21.78 22.66 16.21
C ARG A 75 -21.81 23.16 17.66
N PRO A 76 -23.00 23.39 18.26
CA PRO A 76 -23.07 23.65 19.68
C PRO A 76 -22.52 22.44 20.45
N SER A 77 -21.56 22.73 21.32
CA SER A 77 -21.03 21.80 22.31
C SER A 77 -22.17 21.35 23.23
N ARG A 78 -22.64 20.11 23.06
CA ARG A 78 -23.48 19.46 24.06
C ARG A 78 -22.56 18.67 25.00
N ALA A 79 -22.15 19.35 26.06
CA ALA A 79 -21.79 18.69 27.31
C ALA A 79 -23.00 17.82 27.75
N GLY A 80 -22.79 16.51 27.86
CA GLY A 80 -23.87 15.57 28.14
C GLY A 80 -23.33 14.20 28.55
N VAL A 81 -22.93 14.11 29.82
CA VAL A 81 -23.09 12.97 30.74
C VAL A 81 -22.80 11.57 30.18
N ILE A 82 -21.68 10.98 30.63
CA ILE A 82 -21.44 9.53 30.60
C ILE A 82 -22.38 8.87 31.62
N PRO A 83 -23.26 7.91 31.24
CA PRO A 83 -23.80 6.96 32.21
C PRO A 83 -22.78 5.84 32.41
N SER A 84 -22.15 5.84 33.58
CA SER A 84 -21.39 4.70 34.09
C SER A 84 -22.34 3.53 34.32
N ALA A 85 -22.21 2.46 33.53
CA ALA A 85 -22.96 1.22 33.75
C ALA A 85 -22.38 0.45 34.95
N PRO A 86 -23.22 -0.15 35.81
CA PRO A 86 -22.79 -0.84 37.01
C PRO A 86 -22.12 -2.19 36.72
N ARG A 87 -21.07 -2.43 37.49
CA ARG A 87 -20.30 -3.67 37.64
C ARG A 87 -21.20 -4.80 38.14
N ALA A 88 -21.43 -5.81 37.33
CA ALA A 88 -21.92 -7.11 37.81
C ALA A 88 -20.71 -7.99 38.18
N GLU A 89 -20.57 -8.25 39.47
CA GLU A 89 -19.56 -9.14 40.03
C GLU A 89 -19.87 -10.60 39.72
N ARG A 90 -18.83 -11.29 39.23
CA ARG A 90 -18.32 -12.60 39.67
C ARG A 90 -19.35 -13.68 40.03
N ASN A 91 -19.33 -14.75 39.23
CA ASN A 91 -19.29 -16.08 39.83
C ASN A 91 -17.98 -16.78 39.43
N THR A 92 -17.23 -17.16 40.45
CA THR A 92 -15.87 -17.71 40.43
C THR A 92 -15.90 -19.24 40.29
N THR A 93 -15.27 -19.77 39.22
CA THR A 93 -14.25 -20.87 39.11
C THR A 93 -14.25 -22.07 40.10
N PRO A 94 -13.54 -23.20 39.85
CA PRO A 94 -12.74 -23.62 38.67
C PRO A 94 -12.90 -25.12 38.27
N LEU A 95 -12.20 -25.58 37.21
CA LEU A 95 -11.26 -26.73 37.24
C LEU A 95 -10.91 -27.23 35.82
N GLY A 96 -9.62 -27.11 35.45
CA GLY A 96 -8.82 -28.16 34.81
C GLY A 96 -9.01 -28.49 33.30
N PRO A 97 -7.92 -28.80 32.56
CA PRO A 97 -7.99 -29.24 31.17
C PRO A 97 -8.16 -30.77 31.06
N CYS A 98 -8.90 -31.24 30.05
CA CYS A 98 -8.93 -32.67 29.69
C CYS A 98 -8.72 -32.87 28.17
N ILE A 99 -7.51 -33.28 27.83
CA ILE A 99 -7.10 -34.21 26.74
C ILE A 99 -6.74 -35.53 27.49
N PRO A 100 -6.74 -36.79 26.97
CA PRO A 100 -7.08 -37.41 25.67
C PRO A 100 -8.00 -38.69 25.79
N GLY A 101 -8.28 -39.36 24.66
CA GLY A 101 -8.83 -40.74 24.54
C GLY A 101 -9.48 -40.94 23.16
N GLU A 102 -8.91 -41.64 22.17
CA GLU A 102 -8.46 -43.05 22.13
C GLU A 102 -9.55 -44.05 22.53
N VAL A 103 -10.26 -44.56 21.51
CA VAL A 103 -10.83 -45.92 21.30
C VAL A 103 -11.53 -45.88 19.92
N ALA A 104 -11.43 -46.81 18.99
CA ALA A 104 -10.68 -48.05 18.88
C ALA A 104 -10.67 -48.48 17.39
N GLU A 105 -9.67 -49.30 17.06
CA GLU A 105 -9.68 -50.36 16.03
C GLU A 105 -9.69 -50.00 14.53
N SER A 106 -9.07 -50.76 13.61
CA SER A 106 -8.12 -51.88 13.66
C SER A 106 -7.99 -52.41 12.23
N CYS A 107 -6.76 -52.69 11.81
CA CYS A 107 -6.36 -53.75 10.87
C CYS A 107 -7.09 -53.95 9.52
N ARG A 108 -6.36 -53.66 8.42
CA ARG A 108 -5.94 -54.57 7.31
C ARG A 108 -5.76 -53.77 6.01
N GLY A 109 -4.67 -53.92 5.24
CA GLY A 109 -3.52 -54.81 5.37
C GLY A 109 -2.43 -54.45 4.38
#